data_AF-A0A158JQ64-F1
#
_entry.id   AF-A0A158JQ64-F1
#
_cell.length_a   1.000
_cell.length_b   1.000
_cell.length_c   1.000
_cell.angle_alpha   90.00
_cell.angle_beta   90.00
_cell.angle_gamma   90.00
#
_symmetry.space_group_name_H-M   'P 1'
#
loop_
_entity.id
_entity.type
_entity.pdbx_description
1 polymer ?
#
loop_
_entity_poly.entity_id
_entity_poly.type
_entity_poly.pdbx_seq_one_letter_code
_entity_poly.pdbx_strand_id
1 'polypeptide(L)'
;MAYRQLGEKVLTVRTAGGEAAHNRYVAEHLIDFGKVGYIQIDCGRIGGLWPARQVADYAARRGVTYINHTFTSNLALSASLQPFAGLEEHRICEYPTTLQQVAVDLTRNHIVPDANGDIHAPDAPGLGIEVDPQALVQYKVDMEIKINGKTVFSSPPV
;
A
#
# COMPACT_ATOMS: atom_id res chain seq x y z
N MET A 1 -17.21 17.83 -7.71
CA MET A 1 -15.99 17.45 -6.95
C MET A 1 -14.78 18.09 -7.63
N ALA A 2 -13.86 18.68 -6.85
CA ALA A 2 -12.71 19.43 -7.39
C ALA A 2 -11.82 18.58 -8.31
N TYR A 3 -11.61 17.30 -7.97
CA TYR A 3 -10.89 16.32 -8.80
C TYR A 3 -11.40 16.25 -10.24
N ARG A 4 -12.72 16.09 -10.40
CA ARG A 4 -13.36 16.01 -11.72
C ARG A 4 -13.23 17.31 -12.50
N GLN A 5 -13.46 18.45 -11.85
CA GLN A 5 -13.33 19.76 -12.50
C GLN A 5 -11.91 20.04 -12.97
N LEU A 6 -10.90 19.56 -12.23
CA LEU A 6 -9.51 19.61 -12.68
C LEU A 6 -9.28 18.65 -13.86
N GLY A 7 -9.74 17.40 -13.76
CA GLY A 7 -9.59 16.40 -14.81
C GLY A 7 -10.22 16.83 -16.15
N GLU A 8 -11.38 17.49 -16.12
CA GLU A 8 -12.05 18.03 -17.32
C GLU A 8 -11.27 19.19 -17.98
N LYS A 9 -10.34 19.82 -17.27
CA LYS A 9 -9.49 20.91 -17.80
C LYS A 9 -8.12 20.43 -18.31
N VAL A 10 -7.73 19.19 -18.03
CA VAL A 10 -6.41 18.65 -18.40
C VAL A 10 -6.56 17.63 -19.52
N LEU A 11 -5.91 17.88 -20.65
CA LEU A 11 -6.07 17.06 -21.87
C LEU A 11 -5.06 15.91 -21.98
N THR A 12 -3.89 16.04 -21.35
CA THR A 12 -2.73 15.14 -21.57
C THR A 12 -2.32 14.33 -20.33
N VAL A 13 -2.80 14.72 -19.15
CA VAL A 13 -2.51 14.08 -17.86
C VAL A 13 -3.81 13.66 -17.19
N ARG A 14 -3.79 12.48 -16.57
CA ARG A 14 -4.90 12.00 -15.76
C ARG A 14 -4.64 12.33 -14.29
N THR A 15 -5.71 12.65 -13.55
CA THR A 15 -5.63 12.84 -12.11
C THR A 15 -5.46 11.49 -11.39
N ALA A 16 -4.77 11.53 -10.25
CA ALA A 16 -4.50 10.38 -9.40
C ALA A 16 -4.84 10.69 -7.94
N GLY A 17 -5.21 9.68 -7.17
CA GLY A 17 -5.38 9.81 -5.72
C GLY A 17 -5.92 8.53 -5.10
N GLY A 18 -6.25 8.57 -3.81
CA GLY A 18 -6.81 7.41 -3.08
C GLY A 18 -5.95 6.91 -1.94
N GLU A 19 -4.70 7.39 -1.83
CA GLU A 19 -3.72 6.95 -0.82
C GLU A 19 -4.21 7.10 0.64
N ALA A 20 -5.15 8.00 0.88
CA ALA A 20 -5.75 8.25 2.19
C ALA A 20 -7.07 7.49 2.42
N ALA A 21 -7.50 6.66 1.47
CA ALA A 21 -8.70 5.86 1.60
C ALA A 21 -8.51 4.83 2.73
N HIS A 22 -9.30 4.97 3.79
CA HIS A 22 -9.30 4.07 4.95
C HIS A 22 -10.46 3.05 4.91
N ASN A 23 -11.17 2.97 3.78
CA ASN A 23 -12.09 1.91 3.40
C ASN A 23 -12.34 1.98 1.88
N ARG A 24 -12.92 0.93 1.30
CA ARG A 24 -13.16 0.85 -0.16
C ARG A 24 -14.03 1.98 -0.70
N TYR A 25 -15.04 2.43 0.04
CA TYR A 25 -16.01 3.39 -0.47
C TYR A 25 -15.38 4.76 -0.75
N VAL A 26 -14.40 5.17 0.06
CA VAL A 26 -13.63 6.41 -0.19
C VAL A 26 -12.91 6.34 -1.54
N ALA A 27 -12.32 5.19 -1.88
CA ALA A 27 -11.68 4.98 -3.17
C ALA A 27 -12.70 4.91 -4.32
N GLU A 28 -13.80 4.18 -4.14
CA GLU A 28 -14.89 4.09 -5.12
C GLU A 28 -15.51 5.47 -5.43
N HIS A 29 -15.69 6.32 -4.41
CA HIS A 29 -16.15 7.70 -4.59
C HIS A 29 -15.18 8.53 -5.43
N LEU A 30 -13.87 8.35 -5.24
CA LEU A 30 -12.87 9.07 -6.03
C LEU A 30 -12.89 8.62 -7.50
N ILE A 31 -13.12 7.33 -7.74
CA ILE A 31 -13.32 6.77 -9.09
C ILE A 31 -14.59 7.34 -9.73
N ASP A 32 -15.73 7.24 -9.06
CA ASP A 32 -17.03 7.56 -9.67
C ASP A 32 -17.30 9.06 -9.76
N PHE A 33 -16.97 9.81 -8.71
CA PHE A 33 -17.28 11.24 -8.61
C PHE A 33 -16.06 12.11 -8.89
N GLY A 34 -14.86 11.64 -8.54
CA GLY A 34 -13.60 12.33 -8.82
C GLY A 34 -13.10 12.11 -10.25
N LYS A 35 -13.54 11.04 -10.91
CA LYS A 35 -13.12 10.67 -12.28
C LYS A 35 -11.60 10.58 -12.42
N VAL A 36 -10.93 10.06 -11.39
CA VAL A 36 -9.49 9.81 -11.46
C VAL A 36 -9.18 8.75 -12.51
N GLY A 37 -8.05 8.93 -13.20
CA GLY A 37 -7.54 7.92 -14.13
C GLY A 37 -6.65 6.89 -13.46
N TYR A 38 -6.10 7.24 -12.30
CA TYR A 38 -5.31 6.35 -11.45
C TYR A 38 -5.88 6.34 -10.04
N ILE A 39 -6.19 5.16 -9.51
CA ILE A 39 -6.50 4.98 -8.10
C ILE A 39 -5.28 4.40 -7.38
N GLN A 40 -4.81 5.09 -6.35
CA GLN A 40 -3.61 4.75 -5.59
C GLN A 40 -4.03 4.23 -4.22
N ILE A 41 -3.69 2.99 -3.86
CA ILE A 41 -4.23 2.35 -2.65
C ILE A 41 -3.13 1.80 -1.75
N ASP A 42 -3.21 2.19 -0.49
CA ASP A 42 -2.34 1.72 0.59
C ASP A 42 -3.06 0.62 1.38
N CYS A 43 -2.53 -0.60 1.33
CA CYS A 43 -3.06 -1.72 2.11
C CYS A 43 -2.99 -1.47 3.62
N GLY A 44 -1.99 -0.72 4.09
CA GLY A 44 -1.83 -0.35 5.50
C GLY A 44 -2.87 0.66 6.01
N ARG A 45 -3.60 1.33 5.10
CA ARG A 45 -4.65 2.31 5.46
C ARG A 45 -6.05 1.81 5.19
N ILE A 46 -6.29 1.17 4.03
CA ILE A 46 -7.65 0.85 3.56
C ILE A 46 -8.34 -0.29 4.31
N GLY A 47 -7.61 -1.00 5.19
CA GLY A 47 -8.08 -2.17 5.92
C GLY A 47 -7.51 -3.49 5.39
N GLY A 48 -6.33 -3.46 4.75
CA GLY A 48 -5.60 -4.65 4.30
C GLY A 48 -5.88 -5.06 2.85
N LEU A 49 -5.48 -6.29 2.53
CA LEU A 49 -5.47 -6.82 1.17
C LEU A 49 -6.87 -6.92 0.55
N TRP A 50 -7.86 -7.33 1.34
CA TRP A 50 -9.20 -7.61 0.80
C TRP A 50 -9.92 -6.35 0.32
N PRO A 51 -10.04 -5.26 1.11
CA PRO A 51 -10.59 -4.01 0.59
C PRO A 51 -9.80 -3.46 -0.61
N ALA A 52 -8.47 -3.57 -0.58
CA ALA A 52 -7.62 -3.14 -1.70
C ALA A 52 -7.90 -3.94 -2.98
N ARG A 53 -8.04 -5.27 -2.88
CA ARG A 53 -8.39 -6.17 -3.99
C ARG A 53 -9.76 -5.82 -4.57
N GLN A 54 -10.74 -5.52 -3.72
CA GLN A 54 -12.06 -5.07 -4.15
C GLN A 54 -11.98 -3.75 -4.94
N VAL A 55 -11.14 -2.81 -4.52
CA VAL A 55 -10.90 -1.57 -5.26
C VAL A 55 -10.19 -1.84 -6.59
N ALA A 56 -9.21 -2.74 -6.64
CA ALA A 56 -8.55 -3.13 -7.89
C ALA A 56 -9.55 -3.69 -8.92
N ASP A 57 -10.43 -4.60 -8.51
CA ASP A 57 -11.53 -5.11 -9.36
C ASP A 57 -12.51 -4.02 -9.79
N TYR A 58 -12.79 -3.07 -8.89
CA TYR A 58 -13.70 -1.98 -9.15
C TYR A 58 -13.15 -1.00 -10.19
N ALA A 59 -11.86 -0.69 -10.08
CA ALA A 59 -11.12 0.20 -10.96
C ALA A 59 -10.96 -0.40 -12.35
N ALA A 60 -10.55 -1.67 -12.44
CA ALA A 60 -10.40 -2.39 -13.71
C ALA A 60 -11.70 -2.39 -14.53
N ARG A 61 -12.85 -2.66 -13.88
CA ARG A 61 -14.18 -2.60 -14.54
C ARG A 61 -14.59 -1.22 -15.05
N ARG A 62 -13.90 -0.16 -14.62
CA ARG A 62 -14.16 1.24 -15.00
C ARG A 62 -13.08 1.84 -15.88
N GLY A 63 -12.10 1.05 -16.31
CA GLY A 63 -10.96 1.53 -17.07
C GLY A 63 -10.08 2.51 -16.28
N VAL A 64 -10.08 2.41 -14.94
CA VAL A 64 -9.20 3.17 -14.06
C VAL A 64 -8.03 2.28 -13.66
N THR A 65 -6.81 2.77 -13.85
CA THR A 65 -5.60 2.03 -13.50
C THR A 65 -5.41 2.05 -11.98
N TYR A 66 -5.30 0.87 -11.39
CA TYR A 66 -4.90 0.70 -10.00
C TYR A 66 -3.38 0.78 -9.89
N ILE A 67 -2.89 1.49 -8.88
CA ILE A 67 -1.48 1.53 -8.46
C ILE A 67 -1.46 1.31 -6.95
N ASN A 68 -0.46 0.61 -6.43
CA ASN A 68 -0.20 0.68 -5.00
C ASN A 68 0.18 2.10 -4.56
N HIS A 69 -0.13 2.40 -3.31
CA HIS A 69 0.60 3.40 -2.54
C HIS A 69 1.45 2.68 -1.48
N THR A 70 2.73 2.99 -1.41
CA THR A 70 3.63 2.50 -0.37
C THR A 70 4.91 3.34 -0.32
N PHE A 71 5.37 3.65 0.90
CA PHE A 71 6.59 4.44 1.13
C PHE A 71 7.41 3.91 2.32
N THR A 72 7.14 2.67 2.76
CA THR A 72 7.78 2.06 3.95
C THR A 72 8.43 0.72 3.63
N SER A 73 8.34 -0.29 4.50
CA SER A 73 9.13 -1.52 4.39
C SER A 73 8.77 -2.39 3.18
N ASN A 74 9.65 -3.37 2.88
CA ASN A 74 9.36 -4.36 1.85
C ASN A 74 8.15 -5.25 2.18
N LEU A 75 7.81 -5.38 3.47
CA LEU A 75 6.57 -6.01 3.90
C LEU A 75 5.35 -5.22 3.42
N ALA A 76 5.37 -3.90 3.55
CA ALA A 76 4.31 -3.03 3.06
C ALA A 76 4.28 -2.97 1.53
N LEU A 77 5.45 -2.93 0.87
CA LEU A 77 5.55 -3.04 -0.59
C LEU A 77 4.90 -4.34 -1.09
N SER A 78 5.32 -5.49 -0.56
CA SER A 78 4.73 -6.78 -0.94
C SER A 78 3.21 -6.78 -0.74
N ALA A 79 2.74 -6.35 0.43
CA ALA A 79 1.31 -6.28 0.72
C ALA A 79 0.56 -5.41 -0.30
N SER A 80 1.09 -4.25 -0.67
CA SER A 80 0.42 -3.35 -1.60
C SER A 80 0.52 -3.78 -3.07
N LEU A 81 1.43 -4.71 -3.44
CA LEU A 81 1.47 -5.33 -4.77
C LEU A 81 0.38 -6.40 -4.96
N GLN A 82 0.06 -7.18 -3.92
CA GLN A 82 -0.88 -8.31 -4.01
C GLN A 82 -2.24 -7.98 -4.66
N PRO A 83 -2.91 -6.84 -4.37
CA PRO A 83 -4.24 -6.55 -4.89
C PRO A 83 -4.36 -6.47 -6.41
N PHE A 84 -3.26 -6.20 -7.11
CA PHE A 84 -3.23 -6.03 -8.56
C PHE A 84 -2.20 -6.92 -9.26
N ALA A 85 -1.59 -7.88 -8.56
CA ALA A 85 -0.59 -8.79 -9.13
C ALA A 85 -1.13 -9.58 -10.35
N GLY A 86 -2.44 -9.84 -10.41
CA GLY A 86 -3.10 -10.51 -11.54
C GLY A 86 -3.66 -9.58 -12.63
N LEU A 87 -3.40 -8.27 -12.55
CA LEU A 87 -3.89 -7.28 -13.53
C LEU A 87 -2.74 -6.87 -14.47
N GLU A 88 -2.50 -7.65 -15.52
CA GLU A 88 -1.37 -7.48 -16.44
C GLU A 88 -1.26 -6.08 -17.06
N GLU A 89 -2.38 -5.41 -17.33
CA GLU A 89 -2.40 -4.05 -17.90
C GLU A 89 -2.05 -2.95 -16.89
N HIS A 90 -1.96 -3.27 -15.59
CA HIS A 90 -1.69 -2.32 -14.52
C HIS A 90 -0.19 -2.36 -14.17
N ARG A 91 0.64 -1.88 -15.11
CA ARG A 91 2.08 -2.14 -15.15
C ARG A 91 2.98 -1.23 -14.31
N ILE A 92 2.42 -0.24 -13.62
CA ILE A 92 3.21 0.70 -12.81
C ILE A 92 2.96 0.48 -11.32
N CYS A 93 4.01 0.60 -10.53
CA CYS A 93 3.95 0.52 -9.08
C CYS A 93 4.76 1.65 -8.43
N GLU A 94 4.36 2.02 -7.22
CA GLU A 94 5.21 2.83 -6.35
C GLU A 94 6.26 1.91 -5.70
N TYR A 95 7.54 2.27 -5.84
CA TYR A 95 8.66 1.57 -5.23
C TYR A 95 9.47 2.54 -4.36
N PRO A 96 9.64 2.27 -3.06
CA PRO A 96 10.32 3.20 -2.16
C PRO A 96 11.84 3.13 -2.35
N THR A 97 12.43 4.21 -2.85
CA THR A 97 13.88 4.29 -3.17
C THR A 97 14.74 4.84 -2.03
N THR A 98 14.16 5.56 -1.08
CA THR A 98 14.86 6.26 0.02
C THR A 98 14.28 5.89 1.38
N LEU A 99 14.42 4.60 1.73
CA LEU A 99 13.93 4.08 2.99
C LEU A 99 14.76 4.56 4.19
N GLN A 100 14.07 4.87 5.28
CA GLN A 100 14.70 4.97 6.60
C GLN A 100 15.23 3.60 7.02
N GLN A 101 16.31 3.55 7.80
CA GLN A 101 16.96 2.28 8.17
C GLN A 101 15.99 1.27 8.81
N VAL A 102 15.07 1.74 9.66
CA VAL A 102 14.02 0.88 10.25
C VAL A 102 13.18 0.14 9.21
N ALA A 103 12.88 0.76 8.06
CA ALA A 103 12.10 0.13 7.00
C ALA A 103 12.92 -0.86 6.17
N VAL A 104 14.25 -0.67 6.10
CA VAL A 104 15.18 -1.62 5.48
C VAL A 104 15.36 -2.84 6.37
N ASP A 105 15.64 -2.62 7.65
CA ASP A 105 15.99 -3.65 8.64
C ASP A 105 14.79 -4.51 9.06
N LEU A 106 13.56 -4.00 8.95
CA LEU A 106 12.36 -4.73 9.36
C LEU A 106 12.20 -6.08 8.65
N THR A 107 12.83 -6.27 7.49
CA THR A 107 12.68 -7.46 6.66
C THR A 107 14.04 -8.02 6.23
N ARG A 108 14.21 -9.34 6.32
CA ARG A 108 15.46 -10.01 5.94
C ARG A 108 15.69 -10.07 4.44
N ASN A 109 14.61 -10.20 3.67
CA ASN A 109 14.63 -10.21 2.23
C ASN A 109 13.86 -9.02 1.65
N HIS A 110 14.26 -8.60 0.45
CA HIS A 110 13.72 -7.42 -0.22
C HIS A 110 13.28 -7.78 -1.64
N ILE A 111 12.24 -7.11 -2.12
CA ILE A 111 11.84 -7.14 -3.53
C ILE A 111 12.82 -6.25 -4.28
N VAL A 112 13.51 -6.82 -5.26
CA VAL A 112 14.50 -6.12 -6.07
C VAL A 112 14.09 -6.15 -7.55
N PRO A 113 14.45 -5.11 -8.33
CA PRO A 113 14.22 -5.12 -9.76
C PRO A 113 14.94 -6.27 -10.46
N ASP A 114 14.30 -6.84 -11.47
CA ASP A 114 14.92 -7.79 -12.39
C ASP A 114 15.80 -7.08 -13.44
N ALA A 115 16.30 -7.84 -14.41
CA ALA A 115 17.16 -7.31 -15.47
C ALA A 115 16.49 -6.27 -16.39
N ASN A 116 15.15 -6.24 -16.43
CA ASN A 116 14.36 -5.26 -17.19
C ASN A 116 13.97 -4.05 -16.35
N GLY A 117 14.29 -4.05 -15.05
CA GLY A 117 13.88 -3.02 -14.10
C GLY A 117 12.46 -3.21 -13.56
N ASP A 118 11.82 -4.36 -13.84
CA ASP A 118 10.50 -4.70 -13.31
C ASP A 118 10.65 -5.33 -11.91
N ILE A 119 9.67 -5.09 -11.04
CA ILE A 119 9.53 -5.82 -9.78
C ILE A 119 8.31 -6.73 -9.83
N HIS A 120 8.35 -7.81 -9.07
CA HIS A 120 7.29 -8.80 -9.03
C HIS A 120 6.76 -8.98 -7.62
N ALA A 121 5.47 -9.25 -7.49
CA ALA A 121 4.93 -9.78 -6.24
C ALA A 121 5.68 -11.09 -5.91
N PRO A 122 6.15 -11.30 -4.67
CA PRO A 122 6.93 -12.48 -4.33
C PRO A 122 6.22 -13.80 -4.65
N ASP A 123 6.86 -14.69 -5.39
CA ASP A 123 6.41 -16.07 -5.62
C ASP A 123 6.85 -16.97 -4.46
N ALA A 124 6.27 -16.72 -3.28
CA ALA A 124 6.54 -17.45 -2.05
C ALA A 124 5.30 -17.41 -1.12
N PRO A 125 5.18 -18.32 -0.13
CA PRO A 125 4.02 -18.36 0.75
C PRO A 125 3.74 -17.03 1.46
N GLY A 126 2.45 -16.69 1.59
CA GLY A 126 2.01 -15.47 2.26
C GLY A 126 2.41 -14.21 1.50
N LEU A 127 3.09 -13.28 2.18
CA LEU A 127 3.64 -12.07 1.55
C LEU A 127 5.03 -12.31 0.95
N GLY A 128 5.62 -13.49 1.11
CA GLY A 128 6.98 -13.80 0.64
C GLY A 128 8.07 -12.89 1.21
N ILE A 129 7.80 -12.21 2.33
CA ILE A 129 8.72 -11.33 3.04
C ILE A 129 8.86 -11.81 4.48
N GLU A 130 10.08 -12.07 4.91
CA GLU A 130 10.42 -12.49 6.26
C GLU A 130 10.76 -11.27 7.12
N VAL A 131 10.03 -11.10 8.23
CA VAL A 131 10.32 -10.07 9.24
C VAL A 131 11.60 -10.44 9.99
N ASP A 132 12.48 -9.48 10.26
CA ASP A 132 13.65 -9.69 11.11
C ASP A 132 13.31 -9.49 12.61
N PRO A 133 13.34 -10.53 13.46
CA PRO A 133 13.11 -10.38 14.89
C PRO A 133 14.12 -9.45 15.57
N GLN A 134 15.36 -9.35 15.07
CA GLN A 134 16.36 -8.43 15.64
C GLN A 134 15.96 -6.97 15.46
N ALA A 135 15.36 -6.63 14.31
CA ALA A 135 14.82 -5.30 14.08
C ALA A 135 13.68 -4.96 15.05
N LEU A 136 12.86 -5.96 15.41
CA LEU A 136 11.80 -5.77 16.42
C LEU A 136 12.37 -5.43 17.80
N VAL A 137 13.53 -5.98 18.17
CA VAL A 137 14.25 -5.64 19.41
C VAL A 137 14.87 -4.25 19.31
N GLN A 138 15.62 -4.00 18.23
CA GLN A 138 16.40 -2.78 18.03
C GLN A 138 15.52 -1.53 17.95
N TYR A 139 14.39 -1.62 17.25
CA TYR A 139 13.50 -0.48 17.00
C TYR A 139 12.28 -0.45 17.92
N LYS A 140 12.26 -1.31 18.95
CA LYS A 140 11.15 -1.35 19.90
C LYS A 140 10.96 0.00 20.58
N VAL A 141 9.69 0.41 20.68
CA VAL A 141 9.29 1.48 21.58
C VAL A 141 8.55 0.85 22.75
N ASP A 142 9.10 0.99 23.96
CA ASP A 142 8.43 0.54 25.17
C ASP A 142 7.28 1.50 25.51
N MET A 143 6.08 0.94 25.59
CA MET A 143 4.82 1.66 25.73
C MET A 143 3.89 0.91 26.66
N GLU A 144 3.14 1.65 27.47
CA GLU A 144 2.07 1.12 28.32
C GLU A 144 0.84 2.03 28.23
N ILE A 145 -0.34 1.44 28.18
CA ILE A 145 -1.63 2.15 28.28
C ILE A 145 -2.34 1.66 29.54
N LYS A 146 -2.77 2.60 30.38
CA LYS A 146 -3.47 2.33 31.63
C LYS A 146 -4.84 3.03 31.65
N ILE A 147 -5.86 2.33 32.13
CA ILE A 147 -7.19 2.87 32.42
C ILE A 147 -7.47 2.66 33.91
N ASN A 148 -7.68 3.73 34.67
CA ASN A 148 -7.89 3.70 36.12
C ASN A 148 -6.80 2.91 36.88
N GLY A 149 -5.54 3.10 36.48
CA GLY A 149 -4.39 2.40 37.07
C GLY A 149 -4.18 0.95 36.60
N LYS A 150 -5.13 0.36 35.84
CA LYS A 150 -4.99 -0.99 35.27
C LYS A 150 -4.39 -0.92 33.87
N THR A 151 -3.33 -1.68 33.64
CA THR A 151 -2.72 -1.83 32.31
C THR A 151 -3.68 -2.54 31.36
N VAL A 152 -3.96 -1.92 30.22
CA VAL A 152 -4.79 -2.47 29.13
C VAL A 152 -3.98 -2.78 27.88
N PHE A 153 -2.77 -2.23 27.78
CA PHE A 153 -1.78 -2.59 26.76
C PHE A 153 -0.38 -2.37 27.33
N SER A 154 0.54 -3.27 26.99
CA SER A 154 1.98 -3.12 27.22
C SER A 154 2.72 -3.68 26.03
N SER A 155 3.84 -3.06 25.63
CA SER A 155 4.66 -3.57 24.53
C SER A 155 5.01 -5.05 24.75
N PRO A 156 4.73 -5.94 23.77
CA PRO A 156 5.03 -7.36 23.90
C PRO A 156 6.52 -7.63 24.15
N PRO A 157 6.87 -8.80 24.73
CA PRO A 157 8.23 -9.31 24.64
C PRO A 157 8.59 -9.57 23.17
N VAL A 158 9.86 -9.37 22.85
CA VAL A 158 10.47 -9.59 21.53
C VAL A 158 11.61 -10.59 21.66
#